data_AF-A0A3M1CWZ7-F1
#
_entry.id   AF-A0A3M1CWZ7-F1
#
_cell.length_a   1.000
_cell.length_b   1.000
_cell.length_c   1.000
_cell.angle_alpha   90.00
_cell.angle_beta   90.00
_cell.angle_gamma   90.00
#
_symmetry.space_group_name_H-M   'P 1'
#
loop_
_entity.id
_entity.type
_entity.pdbx_description
1 polymer ?
#
loop_
_entity_poly.entity_id
_entity_poly.type
_entity_poly.pdbx_seq_one_letter_code
_entity_poly.pdbx_strand_id
1 'polypeptide(L)'
;MAAIHANGTGVRHAISRALATQNLAPLDATFRVKRARVDLDDVGEVARAEVSIDILDPARLEGASDAELLGVVNPDGRHPLMVRLPGDGTVPPFYIDILPVSWSRWMEEHEVTLPPGTDRYCPYVGASFEEAQAFAASQGKRLPTEAELRHAWGDRPLPWGDLADPSHGRVGRPRYDVIPENGMHPPTRTGIFDLGAWLWQWLADGRVAGGAPADVSFARPAEGAWPIGIRLVQDA
;
A
#
# COMPACT_ATOMS: atom_id res chain seq x y z
N MET A 1 -23.05 -10.43 0.21
CA MET A 1 -21.60 -10.54 -0.10
C MET A 1 -21.46 -11.13 -1.50
N ALA A 2 -20.88 -10.37 -2.42
CA ALA A 2 -20.62 -10.80 -3.78
C ALA A 2 -19.10 -10.97 -3.96
N ALA A 3 -18.67 -12.10 -4.53
CA ALA A 3 -17.28 -12.33 -4.86
C ALA A 3 -17.03 -11.97 -6.33
N ILE A 4 -15.94 -11.27 -6.61
CA ILE A 4 -15.56 -10.87 -7.97
C ILE A 4 -14.15 -11.35 -8.26
N HIS A 5 -13.99 -11.92 -9.44
CA HIS A 5 -12.72 -12.36 -9.99
C HIS A 5 -12.34 -11.48 -11.19
N ALA A 6 -11.11 -11.00 -11.22
CA ALA A 6 -10.61 -10.20 -12.33
C ALA A 6 -9.14 -10.48 -12.62
N ASN A 7 -8.77 -10.33 -13.90
CA ASN A 7 -7.41 -10.49 -14.40
C ASN A 7 -6.89 -9.15 -14.97
N GLY A 8 -5.61 -8.84 -14.84
CA GLY A 8 -4.97 -7.62 -15.35
C GLY A 8 -3.45 -7.70 -15.40
N THR A 9 -2.80 -6.60 -15.79
CA THR A 9 -1.32 -6.45 -15.84
C THR A 9 -0.71 -6.10 -14.48
N GLY A 10 -1.50 -5.93 -13.43
CA GLY A 10 -1.07 -5.70 -12.05
C GLY A 10 -2.24 -5.93 -11.09
N VAL A 11 -1.99 -6.18 -9.79
CA VAL A 11 -3.09 -6.45 -8.84
C VAL A 11 -3.97 -5.22 -8.69
N ARG A 12 -3.39 -4.02 -8.66
CA ARG A 12 -4.19 -2.78 -8.63
C ARG A 12 -5.11 -2.65 -9.84
N HIS A 13 -4.60 -2.95 -11.04
CA HIS A 13 -5.42 -2.98 -12.25
C HIS A 13 -6.52 -4.05 -12.15
N ALA A 14 -6.20 -5.24 -11.66
CA ALA A 14 -7.17 -6.31 -11.44
C ALA A 14 -8.24 -5.91 -10.40
N ILE A 15 -7.87 -5.27 -9.28
CA ILE A 15 -8.81 -4.76 -8.25
C ILE A 15 -9.71 -3.68 -8.85
N SER A 16 -9.12 -2.70 -9.55
CA SER A 16 -9.89 -1.62 -10.17
C SER A 16 -10.90 -2.16 -11.17
N ARG A 17 -10.50 -3.16 -11.98
CA ARG A 17 -11.40 -3.86 -12.89
C ARG A 17 -12.47 -4.65 -12.14
N ALA A 18 -12.11 -5.36 -11.07
CA ALA A 18 -13.07 -6.11 -10.27
C ALA A 18 -14.16 -5.18 -9.72
N LEU A 19 -13.77 -4.07 -9.09
CA LEU A 19 -14.72 -3.10 -8.52
C LEU A 19 -15.58 -2.42 -9.60
N ALA A 20 -14.99 -2.10 -10.75
CA ALA A 20 -15.74 -1.54 -11.88
C ALA A 20 -16.85 -2.47 -12.39
N THR A 21 -16.74 -3.80 -12.24
CA THR A 21 -17.82 -4.73 -12.61
C THR A 21 -19.09 -4.57 -11.75
N GLN A 22 -18.97 -3.94 -10.58
CA GLN A 22 -20.10 -3.57 -9.73
C GLN A 22 -20.38 -2.07 -9.76
N ASN A 23 -19.80 -1.34 -10.72
CA ASN A 23 -19.92 0.11 -10.88
C ASN A 23 -19.48 0.89 -9.63
N LEU A 24 -18.47 0.40 -8.90
CA LEU A 24 -17.88 1.10 -7.77
C LEU A 24 -16.49 1.65 -8.13
N ALA A 25 -16.18 2.86 -7.66
CA ALA A 25 -14.81 3.36 -7.69
C ALA A 25 -14.00 2.74 -6.52
N PRO A 26 -12.67 2.55 -6.68
CA PRO A 26 -11.83 2.01 -5.60
C PRO A 26 -11.87 2.80 -4.28
N LEU A 27 -12.08 4.11 -4.36
CA LEU A 27 -12.17 4.97 -3.17
C LEU A 27 -13.48 4.77 -2.41
N ASP A 28 -14.57 4.47 -3.11
CA ASP A 28 -15.92 4.41 -2.52
C ASP A 28 -16.30 3.01 -2.03
N ALA A 29 -15.59 1.97 -2.49
CA ALA A 29 -15.94 0.58 -2.21
C ALA A 29 -15.44 0.12 -0.84
N THR A 30 -16.31 -0.59 -0.10
CA THR A 30 -15.89 -1.46 1.00
C THR A 30 -15.66 -2.87 0.46
N PHE A 31 -14.44 -3.38 0.60
CA PHE A 31 -14.08 -4.69 0.07
C PHE A 31 -12.99 -5.38 0.88
N ARG A 32 -12.88 -6.70 0.72
CA ARG A 32 -11.79 -7.50 1.27
C ARG A 32 -11.13 -8.31 0.17
N VAL A 33 -9.79 -8.27 0.11
CA VAL A 33 -9.03 -9.13 -0.80
C VAL A 33 -9.02 -10.55 -0.24
N LYS A 34 -9.56 -11.51 -0.98
CA LYS A 34 -9.58 -12.93 -0.62
C LYS A 34 -8.35 -13.66 -1.12
N ARG A 35 -7.94 -13.31 -2.33
CA ARG A 35 -6.77 -13.86 -2.99
C ARG A 35 -6.24 -12.84 -3.97
N ALA A 36 -4.94 -12.64 -3.98
CA ALA A 36 -4.24 -12.00 -5.07
C ALA A 36 -3.12 -12.93 -5.52
N ARG A 37 -2.97 -13.10 -6.82
CA ARG A 37 -1.86 -13.83 -7.42
C ARG A 37 -1.23 -12.95 -8.48
N VAL A 38 0.10 -12.93 -8.52
CA VAL A 38 0.85 -12.31 -9.58
C VAL A 38 1.84 -13.32 -10.13
N ASP A 39 1.86 -13.44 -11.46
CA ASP A 39 2.87 -14.19 -12.19
C ASP A 39 3.79 -13.15 -12.87
N LEU A 40 5.08 -13.25 -12.60
CA LEU A 40 6.12 -12.43 -13.20
C LEU A 40 6.74 -13.16 -14.40
N ASP A 41 7.23 -12.42 -15.40
CA ASP A 41 8.04 -12.96 -16.50
C ASP A 41 9.51 -13.16 -16.10
N ASP A 42 10.32 -13.65 -17.05
CA ASP A 42 11.74 -13.95 -16.85
C ASP A 42 12.60 -12.71 -16.53
N VAL A 43 12.09 -11.50 -16.79
CA VAL A 43 12.77 -10.23 -16.47
C VAL A 43 12.21 -9.56 -15.21
N GLY A 44 11.24 -10.21 -14.54
CA GLY A 44 10.66 -9.76 -13.27
C GLY A 44 9.53 -8.74 -13.43
N GLU A 45 8.97 -8.60 -14.63
CA GLU A 45 7.82 -7.75 -14.92
C GLU A 45 6.51 -8.54 -14.78
N VAL A 46 5.40 -7.85 -14.53
CA VAL A 46 4.11 -8.53 -14.34
C VAL A 46 3.57 -9.05 -15.66
N ALA A 47 3.52 -10.39 -15.81
CA ALA A 47 2.90 -11.04 -16.95
C ALA A 47 1.39 -11.19 -16.77
N ARG A 48 0.95 -11.49 -15.55
CA ARG A 48 -0.46 -11.69 -15.20
C ARG A 48 -0.70 -11.41 -13.73
N ALA A 49 -1.79 -10.71 -13.42
CA ALA A 49 -2.32 -10.57 -12.08
C ALA A 49 -3.77 -11.02 -12.02
N GLU A 50 -4.12 -11.73 -10.97
CA GLU A 50 -5.47 -12.18 -10.67
C GLU A 50 -5.85 -11.75 -9.26
N VAL A 51 -7.06 -11.22 -9.11
CA VAL A 51 -7.60 -10.90 -7.78
C VAL A 51 -8.99 -11.46 -7.62
N SER A 52 -9.26 -11.94 -6.41
CA SER A 52 -10.58 -12.29 -5.91
C SER A 52 -10.88 -11.40 -4.72
N ILE A 53 -11.97 -10.63 -4.79
CA ILE A 53 -12.41 -9.75 -3.71
C ILE A 53 -13.84 -10.08 -3.29
N ASP A 54 -14.13 -9.91 -2.01
CA ASP A 54 -15.50 -9.85 -1.50
C ASP A 54 -15.90 -8.38 -1.43
N ILE A 55 -17.00 -8.01 -2.08
CA ILE A 55 -17.66 -6.71 -1.86
C ILE A 55 -18.63 -6.83 -0.70
N LEU A 56 -18.51 -5.85 0.19
CA LEU A 56 -19.15 -5.83 1.50
C LEU A 56 -20.00 -4.57 1.62
N ASP A 57 -21.03 -4.65 2.44
CA ASP A 57 -21.70 -3.44 2.91
C ASP A 57 -20.78 -2.71 3.91
N PRO A 58 -20.81 -1.37 3.97
CA PRO A 58 -20.11 -0.63 5.00
C PRO A 58 -20.53 -1.12 6.39
N ALA A 59 -19.55 -1.55 7.18
CA ALA A 59 -19.74 -2.00 8.55
C ALA A 59 -19.82 -0.81 9.50
N ARG A 60 -20.61 -0.95 10.57
CA ARG A 60 -20.45 -0.08 11.74
C ARG A 60 -19.22 -0.53 12.50
N LEU A 61 -18.29 0.38 12.75
CA LEU A 61 -17.11 0.10 13.58
C LEU A 61 -17.52 -0.26 15.01
N GLU A 62 -18.56 0.41 15.52
CA GLU A 62 -19.15 0.09 16.82
C GLU A 62 -19.73 -1.33 16.82
N GLY A 63 -19.16 -2.19 17.66
CA GLY A 63 -19.60 -3.58 17.85
C GLY A 63 -18.96 -4.60 16.93
N ALA A 64 -18.23 -4.18 15.88
CA ALA A 64 -17.42 -5.07 15.07
C ALA A 64 -16.12 -5.45 15.80
N SER A 65 -15.78 -6.72 15.81
CA SER A 65 -14.52 -7.22 16.36
C SER A 65 -13.36 -6.92 15.42
N ASP A 66 -12.15 -6.82 15.98
CA ASP A 66 -10.93 -6.65 15.19
C ASP A 66 -10.74 -7.77 14.15
N ALA A 67 -11.15 -9.00 14.48
CA ALA A 67 -11.12 -10.13 13.55
C ALA A 67 -12.06 -9.94 12.35
N GLU A 68 -13.22 -9.31 12.56
CA GLU A 68 -14.18 -9.02 11.48
C GLU A 68 -13.70 -7.90 10.56
N LEU A 69 -12.95 -6.93 11.09
CA LEU A 69 -12.44 -5.78 10.33
C LEU A 69 -11.07 -6.04 9.69
N LEU A 70 -10.34 -7.08 10.12
CA LEU A 70 -8.99 -7.36 9.60
C LEU A 70 -9.01 -7.55 8.08
N GLY A 71 -8.17 -6.77 7.38
CA GLY A 71 -8.07 -6.79 5.92
C GLY A 71 -9.31 -6.27 5.17
N VAL A 72 -10.29 -5.68 5.87
CA VAL A 72 -11.38 -4.93 5.22
C VAL A 72 -10.86 -3.55 4.87
N VAL A 73 -10.95 -3.21 3.58
CA VAL A 73 -10.63 -1.90 3.03
C VAL A 73 -11.86 -1.01 3.11
N ASN A 74 -11.69 0.22 3.57
CA ASN A 74 -12.73 1.22 3.72
C ASN A 74 -13.95 0.68 4.51
N PRO A 75 -13.76 0.09 5.71
CA PRO A 75 -14.79 -0.67 6.40
C PRO A 75 -16.03 0.15 6.74
N ASP A 76 -15.91 1.46 6.97
CA ASP A 76 -17.00 2.36 7.33
C ASP A 76 -17.46 3.27 6.18
N GLY A 77 -16.90 3.08 4.98
CA GLY A 77 -17.18 3.91 3.80
C GLY A 77 -16.55 5.32 3.83
N ARG A 78 -15.70 5.63 4.81
CA ARG A 78 -15.11 6.97 4.99
C ARG A 78 -13.58 7.00 4.88
N HIS A 79 -12.92 5.84 4.86
CA HIS A 79 -11.46 5.70 4.81
C HIS A 79 -11.04 5.05 3.49
N PRO A 80 -11.09 5.81 2.37
CA PRO A 80 -10.88 5.26 1.04
C PRO A 80 -9.49 4.63 0.93
N LEU A 81 -9.45 3.40 0.41
CA LEU A 81 -8.22 2.61 0.23
C LEU A 81 -7.40 2.39 1.51
N MET A 82 -8.01 2.41 2.69
CA MET A 82 -7.32 2.09 3.95
C MET A 82 -7.87 0.82 4.57
N VAL A 83 -6.99 0.02 5.16
CA VAL A 83 -7.38 -1.07 6.07
C VAL A 83 -7.30 -0.59 7.51
N ARG A 84 -8.21 -1.07 8.35
CA ARG A 84 -8.09 -0.91 9.81
C ARG A 84 -7.20 -2.01 10.36
N LEU A 85 -6.17 -1.63 11.09
CA LEU A 85 -5.38 -2.55 11.89
C LEU A 85 -5.80 -2.46 13.37
N PRO A 86 -5.90 -3.59 14.07
CA PRO A 86 -6.09 -3.57 15.51
C PRO A 86 -4.87 -2.94 16.20
N GLY A 87 -5.08 -2.41 17.39
CA GLY A 87 -3.96 -2.06 18.26
C GLY A 87 -3.37 -3.30 18.94
N ASP A 88 -2.15 -3.20 19.47
CA ASP A 88 -1.48 -4.26 20.24
C ASP A 88 -1.21 -3.86 21.71
N GLY A 89 -1.82 -2.77 22.17
CA GLY A 89 -1.60 -2.19 23.49
C GLY A 89 -0.42 -1.22 23.56
N THR A 90 0.50 -1.25 22.59
CA THR A 90 1.54 -0.23 22.39
C THR A 90 1.12 0.75 21.30
N VAL A 91 0.56 0.24 20.21
CA VAL A 91 -0.01 1.01 19.11
C VAL A 91 -1.54 1.00 19.27
N PRO A 92 -2.23 2.16 19.28
CA PRO A 92 -3.69 2.19 19.25
C PRO A 92 -4.22 1.69 17.90
N PRO A 93 -5.48 1.27 17.78
CA PRO A 93 -6.07 0.95 16.48
C PRO A 93 -5.97 2.14 15.52
N PHE A 94 -5.67 1.86 14.25
CA PHE A 94 -5.47 2.89 13.24
C PHE A 94 -5.83 2.37 11.85
N TYR A 95 -6.06 3.31 10.93
CA TYR A 95 -6.18 3.08 9.50
C TYR A 95 -4.85 3.32 8.82
N ILE A 96 -4.51 2.48 7.84
CA ILE A 96 -3.33 2.66 6.98
C ILE A 96 -3.72 2.41 5.52
N ASP A 97 -3.22 3.27 4.62
CA ASP A 97 -3.42 3.08 3.18
C ASP A 97 -2.91 1.69 2.75
N ILE A 98 -3.71 0.97 1.95
CA ILE A 98 -3.34 -0.36 1.44
C ILE A 98 -2.23 -0.30 0.40
N LEU A 99 -2.08 0.85 -0.27
CA LEU A 99 -1.07 1.12 -1.29
C LEU A 99 -0.36 2.44 -0.96
N PRO A 100 0.91 2.62 -1.37
CA PRO A 100 1.54 3.94 -1.35
C PRO A 100 0.73 4.94 -2.19
N VAL A 101 0.81 6.21 -1.82
CA VAL A 101 0.25 7.33 -2.60
C VAL A 101 0.80 7.25 -4.02
N SER A 102 -0.07 7.18 -5.02
CA SER A 102 0.34 7.16 -6.43
C SER A 102 0.42 8.56 -7.04
N TRP A 103 1.11 8.67 -8.17
CA TRP A 103 1.14 9.89 -8.99
C TRP A 103 -0.25 10.47 -9.23
N SER A 104 -1.24 9.63 -9.55
CA SER A 104 -2.62 10.05 -9.77
C SER A 104 -3.21 10.79 -8.58
N ARG A 105 -2.93 10.31 -7.35
CA ARG A 105 -3.47 10.89 -6.11
C ARG A 105 -2.70 12.15 -5.73
N TRP A 106 -1.39 12.18 -5.96
CA TRP A 106 -0.57 13.38 -5.77
C TRP A 106 -1.01 14.53 -6.68
N MET A 107 -1.27 14.22 -7.97
CA MET A 107 -1.66 15.17 -9.00
C MET A 107 -3.07 15.76 -8.81
N GLU A 108 -3.90 15.20 -7.92
CA GLU A 108 -5.21 15.79 -7.58
C GLU A 108 -5.05 17.15 -6.87
N GLU A 109 -3.93 17.38 -6.18
CA GLU A 109 -3.64 18.61 -5.44
C GLU A 109 -2.44 19.38 -5.99
N HIS A 110 -1.67 18.79 -6.91
CA HIS A 110 -0.42 19.34 -7.41
C HIS A 110 -0.40 19.39 -8.94
N GLU A 111 -0.14 20.58 -9.49
CA GLU A 111 0.11 20.77 -10.91
C GLU A 111 1.53 20.30 -11.27
N VAL A 112 1.69 18.99 -11.46
CA VAL A 112 2.95 18.36 -11.87
C VAL A 112 2.77 17.56 -13.16
N THR A 113 3.85 17.44 -13.94
CA THR A 113 3.86 16.59 -15.14
C THR A 113 4.35 15.20 -14.78
N LEU A 114 3.59 14.18 -15.18
CA LEU A 114 4.00 12.79 -15.03
C LEU A 114 5.28 12.55 -15.85
N PRO A 115 6.37 12.02 -15.26
CA PRO A 115 7.59 11.74 -16.01
C PRO A 115 7.34 10.78 -17.18
N PRO A 116 8.02 10.95 -18.32
CA PRO A 116 7.88 10.05 -19.46
C PRO A 116 8.14 8.59 -19.06
N GLY A 117 7.24 7.69 -19.44
CA GLY A 117 7.35 6.26 -19.12
C GLY A 117 6.85 5.85 -17.73
N THR A 118 6.37 6.79 -16.91
CA THR A 118 5.74 6.49 -15.62
C THR A 118 4.23 6.30 -15.79
N ASP A 119 3.66 5.25 -15.20
CA ASP A 119 2.20 5.10 -15.10
C ASP A 119 1.66 5.94 -13.93
N ARG A 120 0.49 6.58 -14.11
CA ARG A 120 -0.15 7.40 -13.08
C ARG A 120 -0.47 6.62 -11.79
N TYR A 121 -0.50 5.29 -11.87
CA TYR A 121 -0.76 4.40 -10.76
C TYR A 121 0.51 3.89 -10.07
N CYS A 122 1.71 4.20 -10.57
CA CYS A 122 2.94 4.00 -9.81
C CYS A 122 2.96 4.87 -8.53
N PRO A 123 3.67 4.46 -7.46
CA PRO A 123 3.94 5.31 -6.32
C PRO A 123 4.47 6.67 -6.76
N TYR A 124 3.94 7.73 -6.16
CA TYR A 124 4.60 9.02 -6.19
C TYR A 124 5.86 8.92 -5.33
N VAL A 125 6.97 9.36 -5.89
CA VAL A 125 8.28 9.36 -5.25
C VAL A 125 8.94 10.69 -5.51
N GLY A 126 9.81 11.13 -4.61
CA GLY A 126 10.52 12.40 -4.78
C GLY A 126 10.09 13.52 -3.84
N ALA A 127 9.03 13.32 -3.05
CA ALA A 127 8.62 14.28 -2.03
C ALA A 127 9.73 14.45 -0.98
N SER A 128 10.01 15.70 -0.61
CA SER A 128 10.68 16.01 0.64
C SER A 128 9.83 15.55 1.83
N PHE A 129 10.45 15.48 3.02
CA PHE A 129 9.70 15.14 4.23
C PHE A 129 8.60 16.17 4.52
N GLU A 130 8.90 17.45 4.34
CA GLU A 130 7.97 18.56 4.54
C GLU A 130 6.80 18.49 3.55
N GLU A 131 7.08 18.18 2.27
CA GLU A 131 6.05 17.97 1.25
C GLU A 131 5.16 16.76 1.58
N ALA A 132 5.76 15.66 2.04
CA ALA A 132 5.02 14.48 2.46
C ALA A 132 4.12 14.75 3.67
N GLN A 133 4.60 15.52 4.65
CA GLN A 133 3.79 15.95 5.80
C GLN A 133 2.65 16.88 5.38
N ALA A 134 2.92 17.86 4.50
CA ALA A 134 1.91 18.79 4.01
C ALA A 134 0.80 18.05 3.25
N PHE A 135 1.17 17.12 2.36
CA PHE A 135 0.21 16.28 1.65
C PHE A 135 -0.57 15.35 2.59
N ALA A 136 0.07 14.79 3.61
CA ALA A 136 -0.65 13.99 4.59
C ALA A 136 -1.73 14.82 5.31
N ALA A 137 -1.37 16.05 5.71
CA ALA A 137 -2.28 16.97 6.40
C ALA A 137 -3.42 17.47 5.51
N SER A 138 -3.18 17.78 4.23
CA SER A 138 -4.24 18.19 3.28
C SER A 138 -5.30 17.10 3.09
N GLN A 139 -4.89 15.84 3.19
CA GLN A 139 -5.74 14.66 3.13
C GLN A 139 -6.47 14.37 4.45
N GLY A 140 -6.29 15.20 5.50
CA GLY A 140 -6.84 14.94 6.84
C GLY A 140 -6.21 13.74 7.54
N LYS A 141 -5.02 13.33 7.10
CA LYS A 141 -4.27 12.14 7.55
C LYS A 141 -2.92 12.56 8.12
N ARG A 142 -2.05 11.59 8.43
CA ARG A 142 -0.66 11.81 8.84
C ARG A 142 0.27 10.74 8.27
N LEU A 143 1.58 10.96 8.38
CA LEU A 143 2.57 9.92 8.11
C LEU A 143 2.58 8.87 9.25
N PRO A 144 2.94 7.61 8.96
CA PRO A 144 3.02 6.55 9.96
C PRO A 144 4.17 6.80 10.95
N THR A 145 3.97 6.43 12.20
CA THR A 145 5.07 6.21 13.14
C THR A 145 5.84 4.94 12.80
N GLU A 146 7.05 4.78 13.31
CA GLU A 146 7.78 3.51 13.19
C GLU A 146 6.97 2.34 13.78
N ALA A 147 6.34 2.55 14.94
CA ALA A 147 5.59 1.50 15.63
C ALA A 147 4.38 1.02 14.80
N GLU A 148 3.64 1.95 14.19
CA GLU A 148 2.53 1.62 13.30
C GLU A 148 2.98 0.90 12.05
N LEU A 149 4.05 1.38 11.40
CA LEU A 149 4.54 0.72 10.20
C LEU A 149 5.11 -0.66 10.53
N ARG A 150 5.77 -0.84 11.68
CA ARG A 150 6.23 -2.14 12.18
C ARG A 150 5.05 -3.06 12.48
N HIS A 151 4.00 -2.53 13.09
CA HIS A 151 2.77 -3.30 13.36
C HIS A 151 2.13 -3.78 12.04
N ALA A 152 2.09 -2.92 11.02
CA ALA A 152 1.66 -3.29 9.66
C ALA A 152 2.60 -4.30 8.98
N TRP A 153 3.90 -4.22 9.24
CA TRP A 153 4.94 -5.11 8.72
C TRP A 153 4.83 -6.53 9.29
N GLY A 154 4.46 -6.64 10.56
CA GLY A 154 4.40 -7.91 11.29
C GLY A 154 5.71 -8.27 11.99
N ASP A 155 5.75 -9.49 12.51
CA ASP A 155 6.81 -10.01 13.39
C ASP A 155 8.00 -10.64 12.63
N ARG A 156 7.94 -10.64 11.29
CA ARG A 156 8.94 -11.28 10.44
C ARG A 156 9.95 -10.27 9.90
N PRO A 157 11.15 -10.74 9.51
CA PRO A 157 12.15 -9.86 8.89
C PRO A 157 11.61 -9.14 7.65
N LEU A 158 10.80 -9.83 6.84
CA LEU A 158 10.12 -9.28 5.68
C LEU A 158 8.60 -9.36 5.87
N PRO A 159 7.81 -8.47 5.25
CA PRO A 159 6.35 -8.45 5.42
C PRO A 159 5.65 -9.73 4.97
N TRP A 160 6.34 -10.53 4.16
CA TRP A 160 5.86 -11.81 3.64
C TRP A 160 6.53 -13.04 4.28
N GLY A 161 7.55 -12.88 5.12
CA GLY A 161 8.18 -14.01 5.80
C GLY A 161 9.67 -13.83 6.09
N ASP A 162 10.36 -14.97 6.22
CA ASP A 162 11.74 -15.02 6.68
C ASP A 162 12.77 -14.91 5.53
N LEU A 163 12.37 -15.22 4.30
CA LEU A 163 13.25 -15.31 3.14
C LEU A 163 12.81 -14.38 2.00
N ALA A 164 13.80 -13.86 1.29
CA ALA A 164 13.58 -13.09 0.08
C ALA A 164 12.89 -13.97 -0.98
N ASP A 165 11.72 -13.55 -1.44
CA ASP A 165 10.95 -14.23 -2.48
C ASP A 165 10.45 -13.20 -3.53
N PRO A 166 10.91 -13.26 -4.79
CA PRO A 166 10.52 -12.32 -5.84
C PRO A 166 9.02 -12.37 -6.18
N SER A 167 8.30 -13.43 -5.79
CA SER A 167 6.85 -13.51 -5.99
C SER A 167 6.06 -12.74 -4.92
N HIS A 168 6.69 -12.34 -3.82
CA HIS A 168 6.06 -11.64 -2.69
C HIS A 168 6.57 -10.22 -2.47
N GLY A 169 7.67 -9.85 -3.11
CA GLY A 169 8.20 -8.49 -3.10
C GLY A 169 9.45 -8.39 -3.95
N ARG A 170 9.94 -7.16 -4.13
CA ARG A 170 11.17 -6.96 -4.88
C ARG A 170 12.39 -7.32 -4.01
N VAL A 171 13.14 -8.33 -4.43
CA VAL A 171 14.24 -8.92 -3.64
C VAL A 171 15.63 -8.50 -4.08
N GLY A 172 15.78 -7.95 -5.28
CA GLY A 172 17.08 -7.48 -5.79
C GLY A 172 17.51 -6.16 -5.16
N ARG A 173 18.53 -5.52 -5.72
CA ARG A 173 18.91 -4.16 -5.30
C ARG A 173 17.94 -3.14 -5.91
N PRO A 174 17.46 -2.12 -5.17
CA PRO A 174 16.64 -1.06 -5.73
C PRO A 174 17.30 -0.44 -6.96
N ARG A 175 16.53 -0.31 -8.04
CA ARG A 175 16.97 0.35 -9.27
C ARG A 175 16.32 1.73 -9.36
N TYR A 176 17.16 2.73 -9.60
CA TYR A 176 16.76 4.14 -9.58
C TYR A 176 15.97 4.57 -10.83
N ASP A 177 16.05 3.78 -11.91
CA ASP A 177 15.39 4.02 -13.20
C ASP A 177 14.02 3.34 -13.34
N VAL A 178 13.59 2.57 -12.33
CA VAL A 178 12.35 1.79 -12.39
C VAL A 178 11.50 2.04 -11.14
N ILE A 179 10.39 2.77 -11.32
CA ILE A 179 9.35 2.89 -10.30
C ILE A 179 8.30 1.81 -10.58
N PRO A 180 8.15 0.78 -9.71
CA PRO A 180 7.15 -0.27 -9.93
C PRO A 180 5.74 0.28 -9.95
N GLU A 181 4.84 -0.40 -10.66
CA GLU A 181 3.41 -0.21 -10.44
C GLU A 181 3.04 -0.58 -9.00
N ASN A 182 2.06 0.14 -8.45
CA ASN A 182 1.42 -0.24 -7.19
C ASN A 182 0.71 -1.59 -7.32
N GLY A 183 0.87 -2.46 -6.33
CA GLY A 183 0.23 -3.76 -6.23
C GLY A 183 0.82 -4.77 -7.21
N MET A 184 2.14 -4.78 -7.39
CA MET A 184 2.82 -5.78 -8.22
C MET A 184 2.99 -7.12 -7.50
N HIS A 185 2.82 -7.17 -6.18
CA HIS A 185 2.95 -8.40 -5.40
C HIS A 185 1.69 -8.64 -4.58
N PRO A 186 1.43 -9.88 -4.14
CA PRO A 186 0.36 -10.15 -3.19
C PRO A 186 0.47 -9.27 -1.94
N PRO A 187 -0.67 -8.90 -1.32
CA PRO A 187 -0.64 -8.12 -0.09
C PRO A 187 -0.12 -8.98 1.07
N THR A 188 0.30 -8.32 2.14
CA THR A 188 0.52 -8.95 3.45
C THR A 188 -0.76 -9.62 3.96
N ARG A 189 -0.65 -10.39 5.05
CA ARG A 189 -1.81 -11.02 5.72
C ARG A 189 -2.88 -10.02 6.16
N THR A 190 -2.52 -8.75 6.32
CA THR A 190 -3.42 -7.67 6.71
C THR A 190 -3.99 -6.89 5.52
N GLY A 191 -3.69 -7.30 4.29
CA GLY A 191 -4.23 -6.68 3.08
C GLY A 191 -3.43 -5.48 2.54
N ILE A 192 -2.22 -5.26 3.06
CA ILE A 192 -1.37 -4.12 2.68
C ILE A 192 -0.41 -4.56 1.57
N PHE A 193 -0.36 -3.79 0.48
CA PHE A 193 0.47 -4.05 -0.68
C PHE A 193 1.78 -3.27 -0.63
N ASP A 194 2.81 -3.81 -1.30
CA ASP A 194 4.12 -3.20 -1.55
C ASP A 194 4.86 -2.73 -0.29
N LEU A 195 4.57 -3.31 0.86
CA LEU A 195 5.34 -3.08 2.06
C LEU A 195 6.70 -3.77 1.90
N GLY A 196 7.80 -3.04 2.11
CA GLY A 196 9.17 -3.59 2.03
C GLY A 196 9.62 -4.04 0.63
N ALA A 197 8.94 -3.63 -0.45
CA ALA A 197 9.25 -4.02 -1.82
C ALA A 197 10.03 -2.92 -2.58
N TRP A 198 11.26 -2.61 -2.12
CA TRP A 198 12.13 -1.52 -2.59
C TRP A 198 11.68 -0.08 -2.32
N LEU A 199 10.39 0.14 -2.05
CA LEU A 199 9.90 1.47 -1.76
C LEU A 199 10.17 1.84 -0.29
N TRP A 200 11.00 2.86 -0.10
CA TRP A 200 11.16 3.52 1.18
C TRP A 200 9.94 4.38 1.47
N GLN A 201 9.60 4.59 2.73
CA GLN A 201 8.43 5.36 3.12
C GLN A 201 8.80 6.34 4.22
N TRP A 202 8.37 7.59 4.07
CA TRP A 202 8.51 8.59 5.12
C TRP A 202 7.77 8.17 6.39
N LEU A 203 8.45 8.31 7.52
CA LEU A 203 7.89 8.18 8.86
C LEU A 203 7.62 9.57 9.44
N ALA A 204 6.74 9.64 10.43
CA ALA A 204 6.31 10.87 11.09
C ALA A 204 7.45 11.68 11.74
N ASP A 205 8.61 11.06 12.02
CA ASP A 205 9.79 11.69 12.63
C ASP A 205 10.89 12.06 11.62
N GLY A 206 10.61 11.96 10.31
CA GLY A 206 11.54 12.29 9.24
C GLY A 206 12.57 11.20 8.95
N ARG A 207 12.48 10.04 9.59
CA ARG A 207 13.17 8.83 9.13
C ARG A 207 12.39 8.20 7.97
N VAL A 208 13.04 7.24 7.31
CA VAL A 208 12.42 6.39 6.30
C VAL A 208 12.47 4.94 6.74
N ALA A 209 11.47 4.19 6.31
CA ALA A 209 11.38 2.75 6.51
C ALA A 209 11.09 2.03 5.21
N GLY A 210 11.83 0.96 4.94
CA GLY A 210 11.68 0.17 3.72
C GLY A 210 13.02 -0.40 3.30
N GLY A 211 13.18 -0.58 1.99
CA GLY A 211 14.38 -1.18 1.39
C GLY A 211 14.13 -2.58 0.83
N ALA A 212 15.20 -3.18 0.30
CA ALA A 212 15.20 -4.59 -0.12
C ALA A 212 15.43 -5.51 1.09
N PRO A 213 15.17 -6.82 0.98
CA PRO A 213 15.37 -7.77 2.07
C PRO A 213 16.74 -7.73 2.76
N ALA A 214 17.81 -7.38 2.01
CA ALA A 214 19.16 -7.24 2.54
C ALA A 214 19.41 -5.91 3.30
N ASP A 215 18.57 -4.91 3.08
CA ASP A 215 18.79 -3.51 3.48
C ASP A 215 17.57 -2.90 4.21
N VAL A 216 16.72 -3.74 4.83
CA VAL A 216 15.56 -3.24 5.59
C VAL A 216 16.06 -2.35 6.71
N SER A 217 15.77 -1.05 6.62
CA SER A 217 16.25 -0.06 7.58
C SER A 217 15.14 0.87 8.02
N PHE A 218 15.28 1.36 9.25
CA PHE A 218 14.46 2.40 9.86
C PHE A 218 15.42 3.52 10.27
N ALA A 219 15.83 4.32 9.29
CA ALA A 219 16.95 5.25 9.43
C ALA A 219 16.64 6.60 8.79
N ARG A 220 17.45 7.61 9.09
CA ARG A 220 17.42 8.83 8.28
C ARG A 220 17.88 8.50 6.86
N PRO A 221 17.21 9.04 5.83
CA PRO A 221 17.64 8.80 4.46
C PRO A 221 19.04 9.37 4.26
N ALA A 222 19.94 8.58 3.69
CA ALA A 222 21.18 9.10 3.15
C ALA A 222 20.88 9.98 1.93
N GLU A 223 21.75 10.93 1.61
CA GLU A 223 21.70 11.64 0.33
C GLU A 223 21.79 10.60 -0.80
N GLY A 224 20.75 10.48 -1.64
CA GLY A 224 20.69 9.39 -2.61
C GLY A 224 19.81 8.18 -2.22
N ALA A 225 19.13 8.18 -1.07
CA ALA A 225 18.20 7.11 -0.69
C ALA A 225 16.89 7.24 -1.51
N TRP A 226 16.78 6.46 -2.59
CA TRP A 226 15.66 6.52 -3.53
C TRP A 226 15.23 5.12 -3.98
N PRO A 227 13.93 4.89 -4.28
CA PRO A 227 12.81 5.83 -4.19
C PRO A 227 12.14 5.86 -2.81
N ILE A 228 11.80 7.06 -2.32
CA ILE A 228 10.99 7.27 -1.12
C ILE A 228 9.58 7.73 -1.53
N GLY A 229 8.58 6.95 -1.13
CA GLY A 229 7.17 7.25 -1.31
C GLY A 229 6.47 7.67 -0.01
N ILE A 230 5.17 7.87 -0.13
CA ILE A 230 4.30 8.31 0.96
C ILE A 230 3.26 7.21 1.22
N ARG A 231 3.02 6.89 2.48
CA ARG A 231 1.86 6.12 2.92
C ARG A 231 1.19 6.87 4.06
N LEU A 232 -0.13 6.93 4.03
CA LEU A 232 -0.88 7.71 5.00
C LEU A 232 -1.53 6.81 6.04
N VAL A 233 -1.66 7.34 7.25
CA VAL A 233 -2.38 6.73 8.36
C VAL A 233 -3.35 7.72 8.99
N GLN A 234 -4.35 7.20 9.70
CA GLN A 234 -5.34 7.97 10.44
C GLN A 234 -5.74 7.17 11.69
N ASP A 235 -6.04 7.86 12.79
CA ASP A 235 -6.51 7.21 14.02
C ASP A 235 -7.89 6.57 13.79
N ALA A 236 -8.17 5.42 14.42
CA ALA A 236 -9.41 4.67 14.23
C ALA A 236 -10.52 4.96 15.25
#